data_AF-A0A5P8W825-F1
#
_entry.id   AF-A0A5P8W825-F1
#
_cell.length_a   1.000
_cell.length_b   1.000
_cell.length_c   1.000
_cell.angle_alpha   90.00
_cell.angle_beta   90.00
_cell.angle_gamma   90.00
#
_symmetry.space_group_name_H-M   'P 1'
#
loop_
_entity.id
_entity.type
_entity.pdbx_description
1 polymer ?
#
loop_
_entity_poly.entity_id
_entity_poly.type
_entity_poly.pdbx_seq_one_letter_code
_entity_poly.pdbx_strand_id
1 'polypeptide(L)'
;MAQNQSSLAECSPAKAERQWRVSLAATEHLLLNTLASDSVDATQGLVLAAPAPLFSQPKLTQSLQTVSFTAKPFNPLALMPFQMPDAIAPVNEEMAPHESVLSLLPADPLGAEQFCLVFTDKFSLVLVLATHKNGKKTFSFSFEPEVVQQAWRSLGARVMLANPEFFARLDTLVQQYSPVAPDCRIMIQFSQLLLQELAEVEEAGDKEDKPCSMPNAQCSMPNAQNPDVELLQAFAHEVRTPLTTIRTMTRLLLKRRDLDGSVINRLKIIDHECTEQIDRMELLFKAAELETTASAKSPKTQLTPMSLDQVLQQSIPRWEQAAHRRNLTLNVVLPQQLPTVVSNPMMLDQVLTGLIENFTRSLPAGSHIQVQVIPAGDQLKLQLSPQFGCKDSSKAAIPATPPIRKALGQLLMFQPETGTISLNIAATKHLFQAIGGKLIVRQRPHYGEVLTIFLPLEVSNKHQFGAKA
;
A
#
# COMPACT_ATOMS: atom_id res chain seq x y z
N MET A 1 -3.40 -16.47 20.04
CA MET A 1 -1.96 -16.45 19.67
C MET A 1 -1.31 -15.03 19.70
N ALA A 2 -1.80 -14.10 20.53
CA ALA A 2 -1.44 -12.68 20.46
C ALA A 2 -0.80 -12.13 21.75
N GLN A 3 0.35 -12.68 22.16
CA GLN A 3 1.13 -12.12 23.27
C GLN A 3 2.59 -11.93 22.86
N ASN A 4 2.83 -10.87 22.09
CA ASN A 4 4.00 -10.00 22.17
C ASN A 4 3.94 -9.02 21.01
N GLN A 5 3.47 -7.80 21.26
CA GLN A 5 3.94 -6.56 20.64
C GLN A 5 3.20 -5.37 21.25
N SER A 6 3.98 -4.34 21.55
CA SER A 6 3.64 -3.12 22.28
C SER A 6 2.74 -2.16 21.50
N SER A 7 1.78 -1.57 22.22
CA SER A 7 1.04 -0.32 21.98
C SER A 7 0.82 0.10 20.52
N LEU A 8 -0.27 -0.39 19.91
CA LEU A 8 -0.80 0.10 18.64
C LEU A 8 -2.23 0.63 18.82
N ALA A 9 -2.49 1.74 18.12
CA ALA A 9 -3.63 2.64 18.15
C ALA A 9 -5.01 1.97 18.25
N GLU A 10 -5.96 2.72 18.80
CA GLU A 10 -7.36 2.34 19.02
C GLU A 10 -8.04 1.94 17.70
N CYS A 11 -8.17 0.63 17.47
CA CYS A 11 -8.90 0.07 16.33
C CYS A 11 -10.35 -0.16 16.77
N SER A 12 -11.31 0.44 16.07
CA SER A 12 -12.73 0.13 16.29
C SER A 12 -12.99 -1.34 15.92
N PRO A 13 -13.83 -2.08 16.67
CA PRO A 13 -14.04 -3.51 16.46
C PRO A 13 -14.55 -3.84 15.04
N ALA A 14 -15.31 -2.93 14.42
CA ALA A 14 -15.81 -3.06 13.05
C ALA A 14 -14.69 -3.03 11.98
N LYS A 15 -13.58 -2.31 12.24
CA LYS A 15 -12.45 -2.22 11.30
C LYS A 15 -11.69 -3.54 11.18
N ALA A 16 -11.43 -4.20 12.32
CA ALA A 16 -10.73 -5.48 12.34
C ALA A 16 -11.57 -6.60 11.66
N GLU A 17 -12.89 -6.60 11.86
CA GLU A 17 -13.80 -7.52 11.17
C GLU A 17 -13.88 -7.27 9.65
N ARG A 18 -13.84 -6.00 9.23
CA ARG A 18 -13.76 -5.65 7.79
C ARG A 18 -12.45 -6.17 7.19
N GLN A 19 -11.31 -5.95 7.84
CA GLN A 19 -10.02 -6.43 7.39
C GLN A 19 -9.95 -7.97 7.29
N TRP A 20 -10.56 -8.67 8.26
CA TRP A 20 -10.71 -10.12 8.22
C TRP A 20 -11.47 -10.59 6.97
N ARG A 21 -12.67 -10.02 6.70
CA ARG A 21 -13.50 -10.42 5.55
C ARG A 21 -12.81 -10.20 4.22
N VAL A 22 -12.21 -9.01 4.03
CA VAL A 22 -11.45 -8.65 2.82
C VAL A 22 -10.27 -9.61 2.62
N SER A 23 -9.54 -9.93 3.68
CA SER A 23 -8.39 -10.83 3.59
C SER A 23 -8.79 -12.27 3.29
N LEU A 24 -9.97 -12.70 3.76
CA LEU A 24 -10.53 -14.00 3.44
C LEU A 24 -10.87 -14.11 1.94
N ALA A 25 -11.56 -13.10 1.39
CA ALA A 25 -11.90 -13.03 -0.03
C ALA A 25 -10.64 -12.99 -0.92
N ALA A 26 -9.66 -12.15 -0.55
CA ALA A 26 -8.38 -12.11 -1.24
C ALA A 26 -7.63 -13.44 -1.18
N THR A 27 -7.72 -14.18 -0.06
CA THR A 27 -7.11 -15.51 0.07
C THR A 27 -7.82 -16.53 -0.83
N GLU A 28 -9.15 -16.48 -0.93
CA GLU A 28 -9.92 -17.34 -1.81
C GLU A 28 -9.53 -17.12 -3.29
N HIS A 29 -9.45 -15.87 -3.72
CA HIS A 29 -8.98 -15.50 -5.06
C HIS A 29 -7.53 -15.90 -5.32
N LEU A 30 -6.65 -15.71 -4.33
CA LEU A 30 -5.25 -16.10 -4.45
C LEU A 30 -5.13 -17.62 -4.67
N LEU A 31 -5.84 -18.42 -3.85
CA LEU A 31 -5.86 -19.87 -3.96
C LEU A 31 -6.35 -20.33 -5.33
N LEU A 32 -7.45 -19.78 -5.83
CA LEU A 32 -7.98 -20.13 -7.16
C LEU A 32 -7.00 -19.85 -8.30
N ASN A 33 -6.24 -18.75 -8.18
CA ASN A 33 -5.25 -18.37 -9.18
C ASN A 33 -3.99 -19.24 -9.10
N THR A 34 -3.60 -19.70 -7.91
CA THR A 34 -2.43 -20.56 -7.71
C THR A 34 -2.68 -22.04 -7.98
N LEU A 35 -3.90 -22.53 -7.77
CA LEU A 35 -4.27 -23.95 -7.88
C LEU A 35 -4.67 -24.37 -9.31
N ALA A 36 -4.25 -23.60 -10.32
CA ALA A 36 -4.58 -23.87 -11.72
C ALA A 36 -3.59 -24.87 -12.38
N SER A 37 -3.88 -26.18 -12.31
CA SER A 37 -3.98 -27.15 -13.45
C SER A 37 -3.67 -28.64 -13.11
N ASP A 38 -4.47 -29.52 -13.74
CA ASP A 38 -4.18 -30.85 -14.34
C ASP A 38 -4.30 -32.21 -13.61
N SER A 39 -4.54 -32.30 -12.29
CA SER A 39 -4.83 -33.61 -11.66
C SER A 39 -6.14 -33.59 -10.90
N VAL A 40 -7.13 -34.35 -11.39
CA VAL A 40 -8.47 -34.48 -10.78
C VAL A 40 -8.43 -35.21 -9.43
N ASP A 41 -7.33 -35.90 -9.10
CA ASP A 41 -7.27 -36.85 -7.97
C ASP A 41 -6.25 -36.53 -6.86
N ALA A 42 -5.52 -35.40 -6.91
CA ALA A 42 -4.53 -35.06 -5.88
C ALA A 42 -4.92 -33.80 -5.12
N THR A 43 -5.07 -33.92 -3.79
CA THR A 43 -5.15 -32.78 -2.88
C THR A 43 -3.89 -31.92 -3.06
N GLN A 44 -4.06 -30.60 -3.20
CA GLN A 44 -2.99 -29.65 -3.53
C GLN A 44 -2.62 -28.73 -2.34
N GLY A 45 -3.29 -28.89 -1.21
CA GLY A 45 -3.01 -28.12 0.00
C GLY A 45 -3.92 -28.46 1.16
N LEU A 46 -3.64 -27.84 2.31
CA LEU A 46 -4.34 -28.00 3.57
C LEU A 46 -4.79 -26.63 4.08
N VAL A 47 -6.04 -26.55 4.54
CA VAL A 47 -6.61 -25.38 5.20
C VAL A 47 -7.05 -25.77 6.61
N LEU A 48 -6.64 -25.00 7.61
CA LEU A 48 -7.06 -25.13 9.00
C LEU A 48 -7.79 -23.86 9.44
N ALA A 49 -9.07 -23.95 9.79
CA ALA A 49 -9.92 -22.77 9.91
C ALA A 49 -10.90 -22.79 11.10
N ALA A 50 -11.20 -21.61 11.64
CA ALA A 50 -12.32 -21.37 12.55
C ALA A 50 -12.85 -19.93 12.40
N PRO A 51 -14.17 -19.69 12.43
CA PRO A 51 -15.27 -20.67 12.36
C PRO A 51 -15.42 -21.25 10.94
N ALA A 52 -16.19 -22.33 10.80
CA ALA A 52 -16.39 -23.02 9.52
C ALA A 52 -17.82 -22.89 8.98
N PRO A 53 -18.01 -23.00 7.65
CA PRO A 53 -16.98 -23.00 6.58
C PRO A 53 -16.54 -21.57 6.18
N LEU A 54 -15.29 -21.40 5.74
CA LEU A 54 -14.74 -20.09 5.33
C LEU A 54 -14.77 -19.84 3.81
N PHE A 55 -14.70 -20.89 2.97
CA PHE A 55 -14.67 -20.76 1.51
C PHE A 55 -15.94 -21.36 0.90
N SER A 56 -16.52 -20.66 -0.07
CA SER A 56 -17.80 -21.06 -0.68
C SER A 56 -17.63 -21.69 -2.06
N GLN A 57 -16.42 -21.65 -2.63
CA GLN A 57 -16.19 -22.12 -3.99
C GLN A 57 -15.92 -23.64 -4.09
N PRO A 58 -16.69 -24.37 -4.92
CA PRO A 58 -16.60 -25.83 -5.02
C PRO A 58 -15.27 -26.34 -5.59
N LYS A 59 -14.53 -25.50 -6.34
CA LYS A 59 -13.19 -25.86 -6.84
C LYS A 59 -12.17 -25.99 -5.71
N LEU A 60 -12.30 -25.17 -4.66
CA LEU A 60 -11.40 -25.19 -3.51
C LEU A 60 -11.70 -26.37 -2.60
N THR A 61 -12.97 -26.71 -2.39
CA THR A 61 -13.36 -27.86 -1.56
C THR A 61 -12.98 -29.21 -2.16
N GLN A 62 -12.75 -29.27 -3.48
CA GLN A 62 -12.25 -30.46 -4.18
C GLN A 62 -10.71 -30.55 -4.21
N SER A 63 -10.02 -29.41 -4.19
CA SER A 63 -8.55 -29.35 -4.32
C SER A 63 -7.81 -29.22 -2.98
N LEU A 64 -8.49 -28.77 -1.92
CA LEU A 64 -7.91 -28.54 -0.59
C LEU A 64 -8.56 -29.43 0.46
N GLN A 65 -7.72 -30.05 1.30
CA GLN A 65 -8.21 -30.67 2.52
C GLN A 65 -8.51 -29.57 3.55
N THR A 66 -9.73 -29.51 4.04
CA THR A 66 -10.17 -28.47 4.99
C THR A 66 -10.47 -29.09 6.35
N VAL A 67 -9.81 -28.59 7.39
CA VAL A 67 -10.09 -28.96 8.77
C VAL A 67 -10.60 -27.75 9.54
N SER A 68 -11.77 -27.95 10.14
CA SER A 68 -12.59 -26.91 10.73
C SER A 68 -12.68 -27.11 12.23
N PHE A 69 -12.40 -26.07 13.02
CA PHE A 69 -12.42 -26.14 14.48
C PHE A 69 -13.69 -25.47 15.03
N THR A 70 -14.42 -26.19 15.89
CA THR A 70 -15.65 -25.71 16.53
C THR A 70 -15.63 -25.93 18.04
N ALA A 71 -16.16 -24.97 18.80
CA ALA A 71 -16.34 -25.09 20.25
C ALA A 71 -17.68 -25.76 20.65
N LYS A 72 -18.61 -25.94 19.69
CA LYS A 72 -19.90 -26.63 19.92
C LYS A 72 -19.89 -27.99 19.23
N PRO A 73 -20.47 -29.04 19.84
CA PRO A 73 -20.72 -30.29 19.14
C PRO A 73 -21.59 -29.99 17.92
N PHE A 74 -21.08 -30.33 16.74
CA PHE A 74 -21.75 -30.09 15.48
C PHE A 74 -23.06 -30.88 15.44
N ASN A 75 -24.19 -30.22 15.17
CA ASN A 75 -25.44 -30.91 14.83
C ASN A 75 -25.56 -30.94 13.30
N PRO A 76 -25.29 -32.08 12.64
CA PRO A 76 -25.28 -32.17 11.17
C PRO A 76 -26.65 -31.86 10.54
N LEU A 77 -27.73 -31.85 11.30
CA LEU A 77 -29.08 -31.50 10.84
C LEU A 77 -29.28 -30.00 10.57
N ALA A 78 -28.37 -29.13 11.00
CA ALA A 78 -28.52 -27.68 10.86
C ALA A 78 -28.26 -27.14 9.43
N LEU A 79 -27.78 -27.98 8.51
CA LEU A 79 -27.46 -27.59 7.12
C LEU A 79 -28.56 -27.95 6.09
N MET A 80 -29.71 -28.50 6.51
CA MET A 80 -30.80 -28.81 5.58
C MET A 80 -31.93 -27.77 5.65
N PRO A 81 -32.38 -27.20 4.51
CA PRO A 81 -33.62 -26.45 4.49
C PRO A 81 -34.78 -27.45 4.52
N PHE A 82 -35.66 -27.30 5.52
CA PHE A 82 -36.94 -27.99 5.77
C PHE A 82 -36.95 -29.19 6.73
N GLN A 83 -37.91 -29.10 7.66
CA GLN A 83 -38.28 -30.07 8.71
C GLN A 83 -38.99 -31.30 8.16
N MET A 84 -38.83 -32.46 8.82
CA MET A 84 -39.91 -33.41 9.24
C MET A 84 -39.35 -34.62 10.03
N PRO A 85 -40.18 -35.47 10.70
CA PRO A 85 -40.05 -35.76 12.13
C PRO A 85 -39.45 -37.14 12.51
N ASP A 86 -39.15 -37.26 13.81
CA ASP A 86 -38.60 -38.38 14.58
C ASP A 86 -38.74 -39.78 13.96
N ALA A 87 -37.63 -40.31 13.45
CA ALA A 87 -37.40 -41.74 13.34
C ALA A 87 -35.91 -42.03 13.51
N ILE A 88 -35.60 -42.81 14.55
CA ILE A 88 -34.28 -43.33 14.88
C ILE A 88 -33.75 -44.11 13.67
N ALA A 89 -32.71 -43.60 13.01
CA ALA A 89 -31.96 -44.30 11.97
C ALA A 89 -30.46 -43.97 12.10
N PRO A 90 -29.57 -44.94 11.86
CA PRO A 90 -28.18 -44.88 12.31
C PRO A 90 -27.41 -43.80 11.55
N VAL A 91 -26.51 -43.14 12.28
CA VAL A 91 -25.54 -42.17 11.77
C VAL A 91 -24.67 -42.85 10.71
N ASN A 92 -24.98 -42.63 9.43
CA ASN A 92 -24.02 -42.84 8.35
C ASN A 92 -23.36 -41.49 8.05
N GLU A 93 -22.06 -41.45 8.33
CA GLU A 93 -21.12 -40.40 7.95
C GLU A 93 -21.07 -40.27 6.42
N GLU A 94 -21.76 -39.29 5.86
CA GLU A 94 -21.42 -38.76 4.53
C GLU A 94 -20.99 -37.30 4.71
N MET A 95 -19.82 -37.11 5.34
CA MET A 95 -19.02 -35.88 5.21
C MET A 95 -18.34 -35.92 3.85
N ALA A 96 -18.28 -34.79 3.15
CA ALA A 96 -17.48 -34.67 1.92
C ALA A 96 -16.05 -35.18 2.16
N PRO A 97 -15.44 -35.94 1.23
CA PRO A 97 -14.22 -36.72 1.47
C PRO A 97 -12.99 -35.90 1.93
N HIS A 98 -13.05 -34.57 1.85
CA HIS A 98 -11.95 -33.65 2.16
C HIS A 98 -12.23 -32.66 3.30
N GLU A 99 -13.39 -32.76 3.98
CA GLU A 99 -13.74 -31.88 5.09
C GLU A 99 -13.73 -32.64 6.41
N SER A 100 -13.08 -32.11 7.44
CA SER A 100 -13.05 -32.71 8.79
C SER A 100 -13.37 -31.65 9.84
N VAL A 101 -14.24 -31.95 10.79
CA VAL A 101 -14.63 -31.03 11.87
C VAL A 101 -14.06 -31.53 13.19
N LEU A 102 -13.32 -30.67 13.90
CA LEU A 102 -12.73 -30.97 15.20
C LEU A 102 -13.39 -30.14 16.31
N SER A 103 -13.85 -30.84 17.35
CA SER A 103 -14.35 -30.22 18.57
C SER A 103 -13.19 -29.80 19.49
N LEU A 104 -13.12 -28.51 19.82
CA LEU A 104 -12.19 -28.00 20.83
C LEU A 104 -12.68 -28.33 22.25
N LEU A 105 -11.76 -28.37 23.22
CA LEU A 105 -12.12 -28.60 24.63
C LEU A 105 -13.06 -27.49 25.14
N PRO A 106 -14.05 -27.81 25.99
CA PRO A 106 -14.89 -26.80 26.63
C PRO A 106 -14.01 -25.82 27.41
N ALA A 107 -14.14 -24.51 27.13
CA ALA A 107 -13.31 -23.41 27.64
C ALA A 107 -11.94 -23.19 26.97
N ASP A 108 -11.65 -23.80 25.83
CA ASP A 108 -10.48 -23.41 25.01
C ASP A 108 -10.69 -21.99 24.44
N PRO A 109 -9.75 -21.05 24.66
CA PRO A 109 -9.86 -19.67 24.15
C PRO A 109 -9.89 -19.58 22.62
N LEU A 110 -9.43 -20.60 21.89
CA LEU A 110 -9.60 -20.66 20.42
C LEU A 110 -11.06 -20.73 19.99
N GLY A 111 -11.98 -21.17 20.86
CA GLY A 111 -13.41 -21.16 20.58
C GLY A 111 -13.99 -19.76 20.35
N ALA A 112 -13.26 -18.70 20.73
CA ALA A 112 -13.63 -17.30 20.54
C ALA A 112 -12.70 -16.54 19.56
N GLU A 113 -11.68 -17.19 19.01
CA GLU A 113 -10.75 -16.62 18.03
C GLU A 113 -11.17 -17.04 16.61
N GLN A 114 -11.01 -16.16 15.61
CA GLN A 114 -11.15 -16.54 14.20
C GLN A 114 -9.76 -16.67 13.59
N PHE A 115 -9.49 -17.75 12.89
CA PHE A 115 -8.21 -17.98 12.25
C PHE A 115 -8.34 -18.81 10.98
N CYS A 116 -7.37 -18.66 10.09
CA CYS A 116 -7.23 -19.47 8.89
C CYS A 116 -5.74 -19.68 8.64
N LEU A 117 -5.29 -20.93 8.61
CA LEU A 117 -3.96 -21.31 8.16
C LEU A 117 -4.10 -22.04 6.82
N VAL A 118 -3.26 -21.67 5.87
CA VAL A 118 -3.21 -22.23 4.53
C VAL A 118 -1.81 -22.78 4.30
N PHE A 119 -1.74 -24.02 3.83
CA PHE A 119 -0.51 -24.70 3.44
C PHE A 119 -0.66 -25.20 2.00
N THR A 120 0.20 -24.73 1.12
CA THR A 120 0.29 -25.19 -0.28
C THR A 120 1.75 -25.38 -0.65
N ASP A 121 2.02 -25.96 -1.83
CA ASP A 121 3.38 -26.06 -2.37
C ASP A 121 3.98 -24.71 -2.80
N LYS A 122 3.14 -23.68 -3.01
CA LYS A 122 3.57 -22.34 -3.47
C LYS A 122 3.74 -21.34 -2.34
N PHE A 123 2.88 -21.40 -1.33
CA PHE A 123 2.90 -20.47 -0.20
C PHE A 123 2.24 -21.06 1.03
N SER A 124 2.61 -20.49 2.18
CA SER A 124 1.93 -20.67 3.44
C SER A 124 1.40 -19.32 3.93
N LEU A 125 0.21 -19.31 4.52
CA LEU A 125 -0.42 -18.09 5.03
C LEU A 125 -1.11 -18.36 6.36
N VAL A 126 -1.05 -17.39 7.27
CA VAL A 126 -1.85 -17.37 8.48
C VAL A 126 -2.65 -16.07 8.55
N LEU A 127 -3.94 -16.17 8.86
CA LEU A 127 -4.86 -15.07 9.17
C LEU A 127 -5.38 -15.28 10.59
N VAL A 128 -5.40 -14.23 11.42
CA VAL A 128 -5.93 -14.28 12.78
C VAL A 128 -6.71 -13.01 13.10
N LEU A 129 -7.95 -13.17 13.54
CA LEU A 129 -8.73 -12.16 14.24
C LEU A 129 -8.80 -12.53 15.73
N ALA A 130 -8.02 -11.81 16.54
CA ALA A 130 -7.95 -12.02 17.98
C ALA A 130 -8.86 -11.03 18.73
N THR A 131 -9.54 -11.52 19.77
CA THR A 131 -10.28 -10.67 20.72
C THR A 131 -9.51 -10.59 22.04
N HIS A 132 -9.06 -9.40 22.42
CA HIS A 132 -8.33 -9.18 23.66
C HIS A 132 -9.29 -9.11 24.86
N LYS A 133 -8.75 -9.28 26.09
CA LYS A 133 -9.53 -9.25 27.35
C LYS A 133 -10.33 -7.96 27.58
N ASN A 134 -9.94 -6.86 26.91
CA ASN A 134 -10.63 -5.57 26.94
C ASN A 134 -11.74 -5.44 25.88
N GLY A 135 -12.07 -6.52 25.15
CA GLY A 135 -13.06 -6.51 24.06
C GLY A 135 -12.55 -5.96 22.73
N LYS A 136 -11.29 -5.49 22.65
CA LYS A 136 -10.68 -4.98 21.40
C LYS A 136 -10.39 -6.15 20.45
N LYS A 137 -10.77 -5.99 19.18
CA LYS A 137 -10.45 -6.92 18.10
C LYS A 137 -9.23 -6.44 17.31
N THR A 138 -8.31 -7.36 17.00
CA THR A 138 -7.11 -7.08 16.21
C THR A 138 -7.00 -8.13 15.12
N PHE A 139 -6.88 -7.69 13.87
CA PHE A 139 -6.64 -8.56 12.72
C PHE A 139 -5.15 -8.54 12.35
N SER A 140 -4.61 -9.70 12.00
CA SER A 140 -3.22 -9.87 11.56
C SER A 140 -3.11 -11.00 10.54
N PHE A 141 -2.15 -10.88 9.62
CA PHE A 141 -1.79 -11.96 8.72
C PHE A 141 -0.28 -12.03 8.48
N SER A 142 0.23 -13.19 8.04
CA SER A 142 1.63 -13.34 7.63
C SER A 142 1.80 -14.49 6.64
N PHE A 143 2.74 -14.33 5.71
CA PHE A 143 3.22 -15.40 4.84
C PHE A 143 4.59 -15.96 5.29
N GLU A 144 5.19 -15.41 6.35
CA GLU A 144 6.51 -15.86 6.81
C GLU A 144 6.44 -17.31 7.33
N PRO A 145 7.25 -18.23 6.79
CA PRO A 145 7.22 -19.65 7.17
C PRO A 145 7.36 -19.88 8.68
N GLU A 146 8.23 -19.09 9.33
CA GLU A 146 8.46 -19.19 10.78
C GLU A 146 7.20 -18.84 11.58
N VAL A 147 6.46 -17.82 11.14
CA VAL A 147 5.22 -17.36 11.77
C VAL A 147 4.11 -18.37 11.55
N VAL A 148 3.95 -18.90 10.33
CA VAL A 148 2.96 -19.95 10.04
C VAL A 148 3.26 -21.22 10.82
N GLN A 149 4.53 -21.63 10.90
CA GLN A 149 4.93 -22.79 11.70
C GLN A 149 4.70 -22.57 13.19
N GLN A 150 4.92 -21.35 13.70
CA GLN A 150 4.61 -21.01 15.09
C GLN A 150 3.10 -21.08 15.37
N ALA A 151 2.28 -20.61 14.44
CA ALA A 151 0.82 -20.74 14.53
C ALA A 151 0.40 -22.22 14.52
N TRP A 152 0.97 -23.04 13.63
CA TRP A 152 0.74 -24.49 13.62
C TRP A 152 1.14 -25.13 14.95
N ARG A 153 2.33 -24.86 15.50
CA ARG A 153 2.75 -25.43 16.79
C ARG A 153 1.78 -25.08 17.92
N SER A 154 1.28 -23.85 17.95
CA SER A 154 0.31 -23.42 18.97
C SER A 154 -1.07 -24.07 18.79
N LEU A 155 -1.49 -24.38 17.57
CA LEU A 155 -2.74 -25.10 17.29
C LEU A 155 -2.57 -26.60 17.53
N GLY A 156 -1.52 -27.18 16.99
CA GLY A 156 -1.14 -28.59 17.08
C GLY A 156 -0.95 -29.07 18.51
N ALA A 157 -0.34 -28.28 19.40
CA ALA A 157 -0.24 -28.61 20.82
C ALA A 157 -1.62 -28.84 21.48
N ARG A 158 -2.66 -28.14 21.02
CA ARG A 158 -4.04 -28.28 21.53
C ARG A 158 -4.74 -29.47 20.90
N VAL A 159 -4.54 -29.70 19.60
CA VAL A 159 -5.04 -30.90 18.91
C VAL A 159 -4.43 -32.16 19.51
N MET A 160 -3.13 -32.16 19.82
CA MET A 160 -2.44 -33.28 20.46
C MET A 160 -3.05 -33.64 21.81
N LEU A 161 -3.48 -32.64 22.60
CA LEU A 161 -4.14 -32.86 23.88
C LEU A 161 -5.58 -33.39 23.73
N ALA A 162 -6.29 -32.99 22.68
CA ALA A 162 -7.69 -33.39 22.45
C ALA A 162 -7.81 -34.72 21.68
N ASN A 163 -6.96 -34.95 20.68
CA ASN A 163 -6.95 -36.13 19.81
C ASN A 163 -5.53 -36.40 19.25
N PRO A 164 -4.71 -37.21 19.96
CA PRO A 164 -3.32 -37.50 19.55
C PRO A 164 -3.18 -38.20 18.19
N GLU A 165 -4.10 -39.12 17.86
CA GLU A 165 -4.04 -39.85 16.58
C GLU A 165 -4.31 -38.92 15.40
N PHE A 166 -5.30 -38.03 15.53
CA PHE A 166 -5.60 -37.04 14.52
C PHE A 166 -4.48 -35.99 14.38
N PHE A 167 -3.84 -35.60 15.49
CA PHE A 167 -2.64 -34.76 15.43
C PHE A 167 -1.54 -35.39 14.59
N ALA A 168 -1.24 -36.68 14.76
CA ALA A 168 -0.20 -37.36 13.97
C ALA A 168 -0.52 -37.32 12.46
N ARG A 169 -1.79 -37.52 12.09
CA ARG A 169 -2.25 -37.41 10.69
C ARG A 169 -2.11 -35.97 10.16
N LEU A 170 -2.54 -34.97 10.93
CA LEU A 170 -2.43 -33.56 10.55
C LEU A 170 -0.98 -33.09 10.44
N ASP A 171 -0.12 -33.49 11.38
CA ASP A 171 1.29 -33.11 11.35
C ASP A 171 1.99 -33.68 10.11
N THR A 172 1.64 -34.91 9.71
CA THR A 172 2.10 -35.50 8.45
C THR A 172 1.66 -34.67 7.24
N LEU A 173 0.42 -34.18 7.23
CA LEU A 173 -0.10 -33.32 6.14
C LEU A 173 0.55 -31.93 6.13
N VAL A 174 0.79 -31.33 7.29
CA VAL A 174 1.52 -30.05 7.38
C VAL A 174 2.97 -30.21 6.93
N GLN A 175 3.61 -31.34 7.26
CA GLN A 175 4.96 -31.66 6.79
C GLN A 175 5.01 -31.87 5.27
N GLN A 176 3.95 -32.46 4.67
CA GLN A 176 3.82 -32.60 3.22
C GLN A 176 3.81 -31.23 2.51
N TYR A 177 3.18 -30.22 3.11
CA TYR A 177 3.12 -28.84 2.60
C TYR A 177 3.94 -27.89 3.47
N SER A 178 5.20 -28.28 3.75
CA SER A 178 6.09 -27.54 4.65
C SER A 178 6.12 -26.04 4.28
N PRO A 179 5.98 -25.11 5.25
CA PRO A 179 5.90 -23.68 4.96
C PRO A 179 7.08 -23.18 4.11
N VAL A 180 6.79 -22.67 2.91
CA VAL A 180 7.77 -22.09 1.99
C VAL A 180 7.60 -20.57 1.95
N ALA A 181 8.73 -19.84 1.91
CA ALA A 181 8.69 -18.39 1.74
C ALA A 181 8.05 -18.09 0.37
N PRO A 182 6.98 -17.27 0.32
CA PRO A 182 6.27 -17.03 -0.94
C PRO A 182 7.17 -16.32 -1.94
N ASP A 183 6.97 -16.58 -3.24
CA ASP A 183 7.49 -15.71 -4.29
C ASP A 183 6.92 -14.30 -4.08
N CYS A 184 7.75 -13.26 -4.26
CA CYS A 184 7.30 -11.86 -4.23
C CYS A 184 6.07 -11.62 -5.12
N ARG A 185 5.90 -12.38 -6.20
CA ARG A 185 4.70 -12.34 -7.06
C ARG A 185 3.41 -12.65 -6.30
N ILE A 186 3.43 -13.64 -5.42
CA ILE A 186 2.28 -14.07 -4.61
C ILE A 186 1.90 -12.96 -3.63
N MET A 187 2.89 -12.34 -2.97
CA MET A 187 2.62 -11.22 -2.07
C MET A 187 2.06 -10.00 -2.80
N ILE A 188 2.57 -9.70 -4.00
CA ILE A 188 2.05 -8.61 -4.84
C ILE A 188 0.61 -8.91 -5.27
N GLN A 189 0.32 -10.13 -5.74
CA GLN A 189 -1.05 -10.55 -6.11
C GLN A 189 -2.01 -10.45 -4.94
N PHE A 190 -1.62 -10.96 -3.76
CA PHE A 190 -2.43 -10.86 -2.56
C PHE A 190 -2.70 -9.39 -2.17
N SER A 191 -1.68 -8.53 -2.23
CA SER A 191 -1.84 -7.10 -1.95
C SER A 191 -2.77 -6.41 -2.95
N GLN A 192 -2.75 -6.79 -4.22
CA GLN A 192 -3.66 -6.27 -5.24
C GLN A 192 -5.11 -6.71 -4.99
N LEU A 193 -5.32 -7.98 -4.64
CA LEU A 193 -6.64 -8.52 -4.30
C LEU A 193 -7.21 -7.84 -3.05
N LEU A 194 -6.40 -7.65 -2.01
CA LEU A 194 -6.81 -6.89 -0.81
C LEU A 194 -7.30 -5.48 -1.17
N LEU A 195 -6.61 -4.79 -2.09
CA LEU A 195 -6.98 -3.44 -2.52
C LEU A 195 -8.24 -3.41 -3.39
N GLN A 196 -8.48 -4.42 -4.22
CA GLN A 196 -9.68 -4.55 -5.03
C GLN A 196 -10.92 -4.78 -4.15
N GLU A 197 -10.84 -5.74 -3.25
CA GLU A 197 -11.90 -6.07 -2.29
C GLU A 197 -12.23 -4.90 -1.35
N LEU A 198 -11.24 -4.07 -1.00
CA LEU A 198 -11.49 -2.86 -0.21
C LEU A 198 -12.30 -1.81 -0.97
N ALA A 199 -12.08 -1.68 -2.29
CA ALA A 199 -12.76 -0.71 -3.14
C ALA A 199 -14.20 -1.11 -3.47
N GLU A 200 -14.47 -2.39 -3.72
CA GLU A 200 -15.82 -2.89 -4.04
C GLU A 200 -16.79 -2.74 -2.87
N VAL A 201 -16.30 -2.88 -1.63
CA VAL A 201 -17.10 -2.72 -0.41
C VAL A 201 -17.51 -1.26 -0.16
N GLU A 202 -16.78 -0.27 -0.70
CA GLU A 202 -17.14 1.15 -0.58
C GLU A 202 -18.24 1.55 -1.57
N GLU A 203 -18.33 0.92 -2.73
CA GLU A 203 -19.43 1.15 -3.68
C GLU A 203 -20.74 0.46 -3.26
N ALA A 204 -20.66 -0.63 -2.49
CA ALA A 204 -21.82 -1.36 -1.98
C ALA A 204 -22.46 -0.72 -0.71
N GLY A 205 -21.70 0.10 0.02
CA GLY A 205 -22.14 0.72 1.29
C GLY A 205 -23.17 1.86 1.16
N ASP A 206 -23.49 2.31 -0.06
CA ASP A 206 -24.31 3.51 -0.29
C ASP A 206 -25.78 3.20 -0.65
N LYS A 207 -26.25 1.95 -0.50
CA LYS A 207 -27.60 1.56 -0.95
C LYS A 207 -28.57 0.95 0.06
N GLU A 208 -28.17 0.64 1.28
CA GLU A 208 -29.10 0.05 2.26
C GLU A 208 -28.95 0.71 3.64
N ASP A 209 -29.71 1.79 3.87
CA ASP A 209 -30.70 1.87 4.95
C ASP A 209 -31.26 3.30 5.07
N LYS A 210 -32.55 3.45 4.73
CA LYS A 210 -33.38 4.54 5.26
C LYS A 210 -34.03 4.05 6.54
N PRO A 211 -33.96 4.82 7.63
CA PRO A 211 -35.18 5.14 8.36
C PRO A 211 -35.44 6.64 8.49
N CYS A 212 -36.71 6.94 8.62
CA CYS A 212 -37.34 8.25 8.59
C CYS A 212 -36.85 9.26 9.65
N SER A 213 -36.84 10.53 9.20
CA SER A 213 -37.15 11.80 9.86
C SER A 213 -37.36 11.85 11.38
N MET A 214 -36.60 12.70 12.07
CA MET A 214 -37.07 13.82 12.94
C MET A 214 -35.88 14.77 13.30
N PRO A 215 -36.12 16.04 13.67
CA PRO A 215 -35.16 17.13 13.46
C PRO A 215 -34.22 17.45 14.64
N ASN A 216 -32.99 17.78 14.26
CA ASN A 216 -32.06 18.76 14.83
C ASN A 216 -31.76 18.70 16.36
N ALA A 217 -30.60 18.14 16.70
CA ALA A 217 -29.79 18.57 17.83
C ALA A 217 -28.32 18.62 17.38
N GLN A 218 -27.79 19.82 17.24
CA GLN A 218 -26.38 20.08 16.98
C GLN A 218 -25.55 19.60 18.17
N CYS A 219 -24.85 18.49 18.00
CA CYS A 219 -23.66 18.15 18.78
C CYS A 219 -22.47 18.20 17.82
N SER A 220 -21.72 19.31 17.91
CA SER A 220 -20.41 19.48 17.30
C SER A 220 -19.44 18.43 17.85
N MET A 221 -19.23 17.34 17.11
CA MET A 221 -18.11 16.43 17.32
C MET A 221 -16.82 17.08 16.76
N PRO A 222 -15.70 17.09 17.50
CA PRO A 222 -14.43 17.55 16.97
C PRO A 222 -13.89 16.52 15.95
N ASN A 223 -13.70 16.98 14.72
CA ASN A 223 -12.71 16.52 13.72
C ASN A 223 -12.47 14.99 13.66
N ALA A 224 -13.29 14.27 12.90
CA ALA A 224 -12.94 12.91 12.48
C ALA A 224 -11.68 12.97 11.60
N GLN A 225 -10.55 12.50 12.12
CA GLN A 225 -9.33 12.34 11.34
C GLN A 225 -9.59 11.30 10.25
N ASN A 226 -9.32 11.64 9.00
CA ASN A 226 -9.59 10.77 7.85
C ASN A 226 -8.75 9.48 7.95
N PRO A 227 -9.36 8.28 7.96
CA PRO A 227 -8.65 7.01 8.17
C PRO A 227 -7.60 6.71 7.09
N ASP A 228 -7.78 7.25 5.88
CA ASP A 228 -6.81 7.16 4.77
C ASP A 228 -5.48 7.84 5.08
N VAL A 229 -5.53 8.95 5.83
CA VAL A 229 -4.35 9.79 6.12
C VAL A 229 -3.47 9.12 7.16
N GLU A 230 -4.08 8.56 8.22
CA GLU A 230 -3.37 7.76 9.24
C GLU A 230 -2.76 6.50 8.64
N LEU A 231 -3.50 5.82 7.74
CA LEU A 231 -2.99 4.65 7.03
C LEU A 231 -1.78 5.00 6.15
N LEU A 232 -1.85 6.12 5.42
CA LEU A 232 -0.75 6.58 4.59
C LEU A 232 0.49 6.93 5.43
N GLN A 233 0.30 7.58 6.58
CA GLN A 233 1.40 7.89 7.50
C GLN A 233 2.06 6.62 8.04
N ALA A 234 1.25 5.65 8.51
CA ALA A 234 1.75 4.37 9.00
C ALA A 234 2.49 3.60 7.90
N PHE A 235 1.90 3.50 6.70
CA PHE A 235 2.51 2.83 5.55
C PHE A 235 3.84 3.46 5.14
N ALA A 236 3.89 4.79 5.01
CA ALA A 236 5.12 5.50 4.68
C ALA A 236 6.23 5.24 5.71
N HIS A 237 5.88 5.16 6.99
CA HIS A 237 6.82 4.87 8.08
C HIS A 237 7.33 3.43 8.07
N GLU A 238 6.43 2.45 7.91
CA GLU A 238 6.76 1.02 7.84
C GLU A 238 7.61 0.68 6.61
N VAL A 239 7.44 1.39 5.50
CA VAL A 239 8.28 1.21 4.30
C VAL A 239 9.62 1.93 4.43
N ARG A 240 9.65 3.15 4.99
CA ARG A 240 10.87 3.96 5.13
C ARG A 240 11.92 3.27 6.00
N THR A 241 11.50 2.63 7.09
CA THR A 241 12.40 2.03 8.09
C THR A 241 13.30 0.92 7.50
N PRO A 242 12.77 -0.16 6.90
CA PRO A 242 13.59 -1.22 6.31
C PRO A 242 14.43 -0.72 5.14
N LEU A 243 13.91 0.19 4.30
CA LEU A 243 14.68 0.78 3.20
C LEU A 243 15.86 1.61 3.70
N THR A 244 15.70 2.33 4.82
CA THR A 244 16.78 3.09 5.45
C THR A 244 17.89 2.17 5.95
N THR A 245 17.52 1.02 6.54
CA THR A 245 18.48 -0.02 6.95
C THR A 245 19.22 -0.61 5.74
N ILE A 246 18.50 -1.02 4.69
CA ILE A 246 19.09 -1.57 3.46
C ILE A 246 20.05 -0.55 2.83
N ARG A 247 19.64 0.72 2.71
CA ARG A 247 20.49 1.80 2.21
C ARG A 247 21.76 1.96 3.04
N THR A 248 21.63 1.94 4.36
CA THR A 248 22.77 2.09 5.28
C THR A 248 23.75 0.94 5.11
N MET A 249 23.28 -0.31 5.11
CA MET A 249 24.12 -1.49 4.89
C MET A 249 24.78 -1.47 3.50
N THR A 250 24.04 -1.05 2.47
CA THR A 250 24.57 -0.89 1.10
C THR A 250 25.69 0.15 1.06
N ARG A 251 25.51 1.29 1.71
CA ARG A 251 26.56 2.33 1.83
C ARG A 251 27.77 1.86 2.63
N LEU A 252 27.59 1.02 3.64
CA LEU A 252 28.70 0.40 4.37
C LEU A 252 29.48 -0.56 3.48
N LEU A 253 28.80 -1.38 2.67
CA LEU A 253 29.44 -2.24 1.68
C LEU A 253 30.19 -1.44 0.63
N LEU A 254 29.62 -0.33 0.13
CA LEU A 254 30.29 0.54 -0.86
C LEU A 254 31.59 1.19 -0.33
N LYS A 255 31.81 1.25 0.98
CA LYS A 255 33.07 1.75 1.57
C LYS A 255 34.18 0.69 1.58
N ARG A 256 33.85 -0.58 1.35
CA ARG A 256 34.85 -1.66 1.26
C ARG A 256 35.66 -1.53 -0.03
N ARG A 257 36.96 -1.82 0.06
CA ARG A 257 37.89 -1.74 -1.07
C ARG A 257 38.11 -3.08 -1.78
N ASP A 258 37.60 -4.16 -1.22
CA ASP A 258 37.80 -5.55 -1.65
C ASP A 258 36.62 -6.10 -2.47
N LEU A 259 35.78 -5.23 -3.03
CA LEU A 259 34.63 -5.62 -3.85
C LEU A 259 34.91 -5.46 -5.33
N ASP A 260 34.45 -6.43 -6.12
CA ASP A 260 34.51 -6.35 -7.58
C ASP A 260 33.66 -5.18 -8.13
N GLY A 261 34.10 -4.62 -9.27
CA GLY A 261 33.41 -3.50 -9.91
C GLY A 261 31.95 -3.78 -10.29
N SER A 262 31.63 -5.03 -10.65
CA SER A 262 30.26 -5.46 -10.96
C SER A 262 29.35 -5.42 -9.72
N VAL A 263 29.87 -5.83 -8.55
CA VAL A 263 29.18 -5.77 -7.26
C VAL A 263 28.98 -4.32 -6.85
N ILE A 264 30.02 -3.48 -6.98
CA ILE A 264 29.93 -2.04 -6.70
C ILE A 264 28.82 -1.39 -7.55
N ASN A 265 28.73 -1.71 -8.84
CA ASN A 265 27.68 -1.17 -9.70
C ASN A 265 26.27 -1.60 -9.24
N ARG A 266 26.08 -2.86 -8.86
CA ARG A 266 24.79 -3.34 -8.30
C ARG A 266 24.46 -2.65 -6.98
N LEU A 267 25.42 -2.48 -6.08
CA LEU A 267 25.23 -1.77 -4.82
C LEU A 267 24.86 -0.29 -5.04
N LYS A 268 25.45 0.38 -6.04
CA LYS A 268 25.06 1.75 -6.42
C LYS A 268 23.62 1.84 -6.92
N ILE A 269 23.15 0.82 -7.66
CA ILE A 269 21.76 0.74 -8.09
C ILE A 269 20.85 0.58 -6.87
N ILE A 270 21.17 -0.34 -5.95
CA ILE A 270 20.40 -0.56 -4.71
C ILE A 270 20.35 0.71 -3.85
N ASP A 271 21.48 1.38 -3.62
CA ASP A 271 21.54 2.62 -2.84
C ASP A 271 20.66 3.71 -3.45
N HIS A 272 20.66 3.82 -4.78
CA HIS A 272 19.83 4.76 -5.49
C HIS A 272 18.35 4.43 -5.35
N GLU A 273 17.93 3.19 -5.64
CA GLU A 273 16.53 2.78 -5.52
C GLU A 273 16.01 2.96 -4.09
N CYS A 274 16.79 2.58 -3.08
CA CYS A 274 16.40 2.85 -1.69
C CYS A 274 16.26 4.35 -1.41
N THR A 275 17.15 5.19 -1.95
CA THR A 275 17.08 6.65 -1.76
C THR A 275 15.81 7.22 -2.39
N GLU A 276 15.52 6.91 -3.65
CA GLU A 276 14.32 7.37 -4.35
C GLU A 276 13.03 6.95 -3.62
N GLN A 277 12.98 5.71 -3.12
CA GLN A 277 11.80 5.22 -2.42
C GLN A 277 11.65 5.85 -1.04
N ILE A 278 12.74 6.08 -0.30
CA ILE A 278 12.71 6.80 0.98
C ILE A 278 12.22 8.23 0.78
N ASP A 279 12.76 8.93 -0.21
CA ASP A 279 12.41 10.33 -0.49
C ASP A 279 10.94 10.44 -0.93
N ARG A 280 10.45 9.46 -1.71
CA ARG A 280 9.03 9.33 -2.06
C ARG A 280 8.16 9.11 -0.84
N MET A 281 8.49 8.14 0.03
CA MET A 281 7.71 7.88 1.25
C MET A 281 7.68 9.10 2.16
N GLU A 282 8.79 9.83 2.28
CA GLU A 282 8.85 11.07 3.04
C GLU A 282 7.94 12.15 2.45
N LEU A 283 7.87 12.27 1.12
CA LEU A 283 6.95 13.21 0.47
C LEU A 283 5.48 12.82 0.67
N LEU A 284 5.16 11.52 0.62
CA LEU A 284 3.81 11.01 0.93
C LEU A 284 3.42 11.31 2.38
N PHE A 285 4.33 11.06 3.33
CA PHE A 285 4.13 11.35 4.73
C PHE A 285 3.88 12.85 4.96
N LYS A 286 4.65 13.71 4.31
CA LYS A 286 4.46 15.17 4.39
C LYS A 286 3.14 15.64 3.81
N ALA A 287 2.70 15.08 2.70
CA ALA A 287 1.37 15.38 2.16
C ALA A 287 0.27 14.98 3.16
N ALA A 288 0.37 13.79 3.75
CA ALA A 288 -0.58 13.32 4.76
C ALA A 288 -0.61 14.22 6.01
N GLU A 289 0.56 14.63 6.52
CA GLU A 289 0.68 15.56 7.66
C GLU A 289 -0.02 16.91 7.39
N LEU A 290 0.08 17.44 6.17
CA LEU A 290 -0.56 18.69 5.79
C LEU A 290 -2.10 18.59 5.77
N GLU A 291 -2.66 17.45 5.36
CA GLU A 291 -4.10 17.24 5.35
C GLU A 291 -4.68 17.13 6.75
N THR A 292 -4.00 16.43 7.66
CA THR A 292 -4.44 16.32 9.07
C THR A 292 -4.37 17.65 9.79
N THR A 293 -3.38 18.49 9.44
CA THR A 293 -3.13 19.77 10.10
C THR A 293 -3.88 20.95 9.49
N ALA A 294 -4.50 20.83 8.31
CA ALA A 294 -5.33 21.89 7.73
C ALA A 294 -6.51 22.32 8.63
N SER A 295 -6.94 21.48 9.58
CA SER A 295 -8.03 21.75 10.52
C SER A 295 -7.57 22.26 11.90
N ALA A 296 -6.28 22.19 12.24
CA ALA A 296 -5.76 22.56 13.56
C ALA A 296 -4.54 23.49 13.45
N LYS A 297 -4.44 24.48 14.34
CA LYS A 297 -3.40 25.52 14.43
C LYS A 297 -1.97 24.95 14.59
N SER A 298 -1.42 24.34 13.55
CA SER A 298 -0.03 23.90 13.46
C SER A 298 0.87 25.07 13.04
N PRO A 299 2.18 25.03 13.35
CA PRO A 299 3.09 26.09 12.94
C PRO A 299 3.13 26.16 11.41
N LYS A 300 2.72 27.30 10.85
CA LYS A 300 2.86 27.60 9.42
C LYS A 300 4.27 27.25 8.99
N THR A 301 4.42 26.46 7.91
CA THR A 301 5.71 26.21 7.26
C THR A 301 6.49 27.51 7.19
N GLN A 302 7.67 27.56 7.80
CA GLN A 302 8.47 28.78 7.80
C GLN A 302 8.94 29.05 6.37
N LEU A 303 8.39 30.11 5.77
CA LEU A 303 8.81 30.60 4.46
C LEU A 303 9.85 31.68 4.66
N THR A 304 10.98 31.56 3.96
CA THR A 304 12.11 32.48 4.07
C THR A 304 12.57 32.90 2.68
N PRO A 305 13.11 34.12 2.52
CA PRO A 305 13.88 34.46 1.34
C PRO A 305 15.01 33.46 1.13
N MET A 306 15.14 32.94 -0.09
CA MET A 306 16.14 31.94 -0.43
C MET A 306 16.60 32.08 -1.89
N SER A 307 17.86 31.72 -2.12
CA SER A 307 18.42 31.64 -3.47
C SER A 307 17.92 30.37 -4.15
N LEU A 308 17.09 30.50 -5.18
CA LEU A 308 16.63 29.36 -5.97
C LEU A 308 17.79 28.72 -6.77
N ASP A 309 18.81 29.51 -7.12
CA ASP A 309 20.01 29.03 -7.82
C ASP A 309 20.69 27.88 -7.06
N GLN A 310 20.84 28.00 -5.74
CA GLN A 310 21.48 26.96 -4.92
C GLN A 310 20.70 25.65 -4.93
N VAL A 311 19.36 25.71 -4.89
CA VAL A 311 18.52 24.52 -4.97
C VAL A 311 18.65 23.90 -6.35
N LEU A 312 18.43 24.68 -7.41
CA LEU A 312 18.46 24.17 -8.78
C LEU A 312 19.83 23.60 -9.17
N GLN A 313 20.95 24.20 -8.74
CA GLN A 313 22.29 23.67 -8.99
C GLN A 313 22.50 22.26 -8.42
N GLN A 314 21.86 21.94 -7.28
CA GLN A 314 21.94 20.62 -6.67
C GLN A 314 20.94 19.64 -7.27
N SER A 315 19.72 20.11 -7.59
CA SER A 315 18.64 19.24 -8.05
C SER A 315 18.76 18.87 -9.53
N ILE A 316 19.18 19.79 -10.40
CA ILE A 316 19.22 19.59 -11.87
C ILE A 316 20.07 18.36 -12.24
N PRO A 317 21.33 18.19 -11.77
CA PRO A 317 22.11 17.01 -12.13
C PRO A 317 21.45 15.69 -11.72
N ARG A 318 20.78 15.67 -10.56
CA ARG A 318 20.02 14.51 -10.08
C ARG A 318 18.83 14.23 -11.00
N TRP A 319 18.09 15.26 -11.41
CA TRP A 319 16.95 15.13 -12.30
C TRP A 319 17.35 14.65 -13.70
N GLU A 320 18.44 15.19 -14.25
CA GLU A 320 18.99 14.77 -15.54
C GLU A 320 19.42 13.30 -15.50
N GLN A 321 20.10 12.89 -14.44
CA GLN A 321 20.49 11.50 -14.24
C GLN A 321 19.28 10.56 -14.10
N ALA A 322 18.25 10.96 -13.35
CA ALA A 322 17.02 10.19 -13.19
C ALA A 322 16.25 10.06 -14.51
N ALA A 323 16.18 11.14 -15.31
CA ALA A 323 15.59 11.13 -16.64
C ALA A 323 16.37 10.21 -17.59
N HIS A 324 17.70 10.34 -17.63
CA HIS A 324 18.57 9.53 -18.49
C HIS A 324 18.42 8.03 -18.22
N ARG A 325 18.29 7.62 -16.95
CA ARG A 325 18.06 6.21 -16.57
C ARG A 325 16.77 5.62 -17.13
N ARG A 326 15.78 6.47 -17.45
CA ARG A 326 14.52 6.08 -18.08
C ARG A 326 14.52 6.28 -19.61
N ASN A 327 15.70 6.48 -20.20
CA ASN A 327 15.87 6.84 -21.61
C ASN A 327 15.16 8.14 -21.98
N LEU A 328 15.17 9.14 -21.11
CA LEU A 328 14.59 10.46 -21.33
C LEU A 328 15.69 11.52 -21.39
N THR A 329 15.45 12.59 -22.15
CA THR A 329 16.33 13.76 -22.18
C THR A 329 15.68 14.90 -21.41
N LEU A 330 16.35 15.43 -20.39
CA LEU A 330 15.90 16.61 -19.63
C LEU A 330 16.78 17.80 -20.00
N ASN A 331 16.18 18.92 -20.42
CA ASN A 331 16.88 20.16 -20.68
C ASN A 331 16.31 21.27 -19.79
N VAL A 332 17.17 21.94 -19.02
CA VAL A 332 16.78 23.00 -18.09
C VAL A 332 17.32 24.34 -18.59
N VAL A 333 16.40 25.27 -18.86
CA VAL A 333 16.70 26.62 -19.32
C VAL A 333 16.46 27.58 -18.16
N LEU A 334 17.56 28.18 -17.67
CA LEU A 334 17.57 29.15 -16.58
C LEU A 334 17.79 30.58 -17.13
N PRO A 335 17.26 31.62 -16.47
CA PRO A 335 17.63 32.99 -16.78
C PRO A 335 19.09 33.25 -16.36
N GLN A 336 19.73 34.28 -16.95
CA GLN A 336 21.12 34.64 -16.61
C GLN A 336 21.31 34.95 -15.12
N GLN A 337 20.27 35.49 -14.47
CA GLN A 337 20.24 35.77 -13.04
C GLN A 337 18.94 35.24 -12.45
N LEU A 338 19.04 34.35 -11.47
CA LEU A 338 17.91 33.82 -10.74
C LEU A 338 17.59 34.76 -9.55
N PRO A 339 16.34 35.21 -9.40
CA PRO A 339 15.97 36.06 -8.27
C PRO A 339 15.82 35.26 -6.98
N THR A 340 15.88 35.96 -5.84
CA THR A 340 15.48 35.42 -4.55
C THR A 340 13.98 35.14 -4.54
N VAL A 341 13.60 33.95 -4.08
CA VAL A 341 12.20 33.54 -3.90
C VAL A 341 11.88 33.37 -2.42
N VAL A 342 10.60 33.45 -2.05
CA VAL A 342 10.14 33.18 -0.69
C VAL A 342 9.53 31.78 -0.63
N SER A 343 10.22 30.84 0.01
CA SER A 343 9.76 29.45 0.14
C SER A 343 10.44 28.74 1.31
N ASN A 344 10.26 27.43 1.43
CA ASN A 344 10.99 26.58 2.36
C ASN A 344 12.09 25.82 1.59
N PRO A 345 13.39 26.10 1.81
CA PRO A 345 14.46 25.52 1.02
C PRO A 345 14.50 23.99 1.01
N MET A 346 14.26 23.37 2.17
CA MET A 346 14.35 21.91 2.32
C MET A 346 13.17 21.20 1.65
N MET A 347 11.95 21.69 1.88
CA MET A 347 10.78 21.13 1.20
C MET A 347 10.74 21.45 -0.29
N LEU A 348 11.25 22.60 -0.73
CA LEU A 348 11.19 22.99 -2.14
C LEU A 348 11.96 22.00 -3.02
N ASP A 349 13.18 21.61 -2.63
CA ASP A 349 13.95 20.58 -3.32
C ASP A 349 13.17 19.26 -3.41
N GLN A 350 12.60 18.82 -2.29
CA GLN A 350 11.88 17.56 -2.18
C GLN A 350 10.61 17.54 -3.05
N VAL A 351 9.81 18.61 -3.00
CA VAL A 351 8.56 18.74 -3.75
C VAL A 351 8.84 18.88 -5.25
N LEU A 352 9.85 19.66 -5.65
CA LEU A 352 10.25 19.79 -7.06
C LEU A 352 10.79 18.46 -7.61
N THR A 353 11.61 17.75 -6.82
CA THR A 353 12.15 16.44 -7.21
C THR A 353 11.04 15.43 -7.38
N GLY A 354 10.12 15.32 -6.42
CA GLY A 354 8.96 14.44 -6.53
C GLY A 354 8.07 14.76 -7.74
N LEU A 355 7.89 16.05 -8.05
CA LEU A 355 7.13 16.48 -9.23
C LEU A 355 7.81 16.06 -10.54
N ILE A 356 9.12 16.28 -10.67
CA ILE A 356 9.89 15.94 -11.88
C ILE A 356 9.99 14.42 -12.05
N GLU A 357 10.20 13.69 -10.96
CA GLU A 357 10.15 12.24 -10.95
C GLU A 357 8.80 11.70 -11.42
N ASN A 358 7.70 12.28 -10.95
CA ASN A 358 6.36 11.88 -11.36
C ASN A 358 6.12 12.19 -12.84
N PHE A 359 6.56 13.36 -13.29
CA PHE A 359 6.46 13.80 -14.67
C PHE A 359 7.30 12.92 -15.62
N THR A 360 8.50 12.52 -15.21
CA THR A 360 9.34 11.61 -16.01
C THR A 360 8.75 10.19 -16.06
N ARG A 361 8.09 9.70 -14.99
CA ARG A 361 7.41 8.40 -15.00
C ARG A 361 6.22 8.34 -15.95
N SER A 362 5.58 9.48 -16.21
CA SER A 362 4.40 9.53 -17.06
C SER A 362 4.70 9.57 -18.56
N LEU A 363 5.98 9.69 -18.94
CA LEU A 363 6.42 9.83 -20.31
C LEU A 363 7.05 8.54 -20.85
N PRO A 364 6.82 8.21 -22.13
CA PRO A 364 7.45 7.05 -22.75
C PRO A 364 8.96 7.27 -22.94
N ALA A 365 9.70 6.17 -23.02
CA ALA A 365 11.13 6.19 -23.35
C ALA A 365 11.38 6.94 -24.67
N GLY A 366 12.48 7.67 -24.74
CA GLY A 366 12.85 8.54 -25.86
C GLY A 366 12.26 9.97 -25.80
N SER A 367 11.38 10.26 -24.83
CA SER A 367 10.81 11.62 -24.71
C SER A 367 11.86 12.65 -24.30
N HIS A 368 11.64 13.88 -24.77
CA HIS A 368 12.43 15.05 -24.41
C HIS A 368 11.59 15.94 -23.50
N ILE A 369 12.18 16.47 -22.44
CA ILE A 369 11.52 17.30 -21.44
C ILE A 369 12.26 18.63 -21.39
N GLN A 370 11.49 19.73 -21.41
CA GLN A 370 12.03 21.06 -21.20
C GLN A 370 11.51 21.62 -19.87
N VAL A 371 12.42 22.10 -19.06
CA VAL A 371 12.14 22.90 -17.86
C VAL A 371 12.56 24.33 -18.16
N GLN A 372 11.62 25.27 -18.17
CA GLN A 372 11.90 26.69 -18.39
C GLN A 372 11.63 27.48 -17.12
N VAL A 373 12.61 28.26 -16.67
CA VAL A 373 12.48 29.17 -15.52
C VAL A 373 12.44 30.61 -16.03
N ILE A 374 11.34 31.32 -15.77
CA ILE A 374 11.04 32.62 -16.38
C ILE A 374 10.47 33.57 -15.31
N PRO A 375 11.02 34.78 -15.13
CA PRO A 375 10.39 35.83 -14.32
C PRO A 375 9.01 36.21 -14.88
N ALA A 376 8.02 36.34 -14.01
CA ALA A 376 6.63 36.63 -14.37
C ALA A 376 6.01 37.60 -13.34
N GLY A 377 6.31 38.90 -13.48
CA GLY A 377 5.84 39.93 -12.55
C GLY A 377 6.49 39.80 -11.18
N ASP A 378 5.67 39.63 -10.14
CA ASP A 378 6.08 39.40 -8.75
C ASP A 378 6.35 37.92 -8.42
N GLN A 379 6.33 37.05 -9.44
CA GLN A 379 6.53 35.61 -9.30
C GLN A 379 7.60 35.10 -10.26
N LEU A 380 8.21 33.97 -9.92
CA LEU A 380 9.01 33.17 -10.80
C LEU A 380 8.19 31.99 -11.31
N LYS A 381 8.12 31.83 -12.62
CA LYS A 381 7.41 30.74 -13.29
C LYS A 381 8.39 29.63 -13.68
N LEU A 382 8.20 28.43 -13.16
CA LEU A 382 8.89 27.22 -13.61
C LEU A 382 7.89 26.37 -14.41
N GLN A 383 8.17 26.12 -15.69
CA GLN A 383 7.30 25.35 -16.58
C GLN A 383 7.99 24.07 -17.02
N LEU A 384 7.32 22.94 -16.84
CA LEU A 384 7.75 21.63 -17.31
C LEU A 384 6.82 21.22 -18.46
N SER A 385 7.40 20.94 -19.62
CA SER A 385 6.66 20.47 -20.79
C SER A 385 7.44 19.37 -21.51
N PRO A 386 6.75 18.36 -22.08
CA PRO A 386 7.40 17.45 -23.00
C PRO A 386 7.56 18.13 -24.36
N GLN A 387 8.64 17.82 -25.05
CA GLN A 387 8.96 18.29 -26.38
C GLN A 387 8.73 17.13 -27.36
N PHE A 388 7.64 17.19 -28.11
CA PHE A 388 7.36 16.21 -29.15
C PHE A 388 7.95 16.72 -30.48
N GLY A 389 9.16 16.25 -30.79
CA GLY A 389 9.78 16.28 -32.12
C GLY A 389 10.71 17.47 -32.41
N CYS A 390 12.00 17.17 -32.64
CA CYS A 390 12.77 17.75 -33.74
C CYS A 390 14.02 16.90 -34.06
N LYS A 391 14.05 16.39 -35.30
CA LYS A 391 15.12 15.70 -36.05
C LYS A 391 15.21 14.16 -35.96
N ASP A 392 14.96 13.57 -37.13
CA ASP A 392 15.34 12.23 -37.62
C ASP A 392 14.68 11.00 -36.98
N SER A 393 13.44 10.73 -37.36
CA SER A 393 13.05 9.36 -37.75
C SER A 393 11.70 9.34 -38.46
N SER A 394 11.68 8.70 -39.62
CA SER A 394 10.52 8.38 -40.45
C SER A 394 9.63 7.29 -39.82
N LYS A 395 9.38 7.34 -38.50
CA LYS A 395 8.41 6.48 -37.83
C LYS A 395 7.37 7.37 -37.18
N ALA A 396 6.13 7.19 -37.62
CA ALA A 396 4.95 7.90 -37.15
C ALA A 396 5.02 8.16 -35.63
N ALA A 397 4.78 9.41 -35.25
CA ALA A 397 4.59 9.80 -33.86
C ALA A 397 3.51 8.89 -33.26
N ILE A 398 3.92 7.91 -32.45
CA ILE A 398 3.00 7.03 -31.76
C ILE A 398 2.23 7.94 -30.80
N PRO A 399 0.89 8.04 -30.90
CA PRO A 399 0.12 8.78 -29.92
C PRO A 399 0.29 8.05 -28.59
N ALA A 400 1.13 8.59 -27.71
CA ALA A 400 1.32 8.06 -26.38
C ALA A 400 -0.01 8.21 -25.64
N THR A 401 -0.75 7.12 -25.51
CA THR A 401 -1.93 7.07 -24.66
C THR A 401 -1.46 7.48 -23.26
N PRO A 402 -2.09 8.49 -22.62
CA PRO A 402 -1.70 8.88 -21.27
C PRO A 402 -1.83 7.67 -20.34
N PRO A 403 -0.90 7.48 -19.40
CA PRO A 403 -0.94 6.35 -18.49
C PRO A 403 -2.25 6.33 -17.69
N ILE A 404 -2.84 5.15 -17.54
CA ILE A 404 -4.07 4.99 -16.76
C ILE A 404 -3.71 5.22 -15.29
N ARG A 405 -4.31 6.23 -14.67
CA ARG A 405 -4.12 6.53 -13.25
C ARG A 405 -5.45 6.34 -12.53
N LYS A 406 -5.49 5.47 -11.54
CA LYS A 406 -6.65 5.25 -10.67
C LYS A 406 -6.42 5.98 -9.35
N ALA A 407 -7.44 6.64 -8.81
CA ALA A 407 -7.36 7.20 -7.47
C ALA A 407 -7.22 6.06 -6.46
N LEU A 408 -6.37 6.25 -5.45
CA LEU A 408 -6.21 5.34 -4.33
C LEU A 408 -6.37 6.16 -3.04
N GLY A 409 -7.58 6.08 -2.47
CA GLY A 409 -7.99 6.99 -1.40
C GLY A 409 -7.94 8.47 -1.82
N GLN A 410 -7.87 9.35 -0.83
CA GLN A 410 -7.96 10.81 -1.05
C GLN A 410 -6.67 11.48 -1.52
N LEU A 411 -5.51 10.84 -1.35
CA LEU A 411 -4.20 11.50 -1.54
C LEU A 411 -3.33 10.86 -2.61
N LEU A 412 -3.64 9.64 -3.05
CA LEU A 412 -2.76 8.88 -3.94
C LEU A 412 -3.40 8.61 -5.30
N MET A 413 -2.52 8.34 -6.26
CA MET A 413 -2.83 7.75 -7.54
C MET A 413 -2.01 6.47 -7.69
N PHE A 414 -2.62 5.47 -8.27
CA PHE A 414 -2.02 4.19 -8.63
C PHE A 414 -1.99 4.04 -10.15
N GLN A 415 -0.83 3.63 -10.67
CA GLN A 415 -0.67 3.28 -12.08
C GLN A 415 -0.54 1.76 -12.22
N PRO A 416 -1.60 1.04 -12.67
CA PRO A 416 -1.63 -0.43 -12.70
C PRO A 416 -0.50 -1.06 -13.52
N GLU A 417 -0.08 -0.42 -14.62
CA GLU A 417 0.89 -0.99 -15.54
C GLU A 417 2.31 -1.02 -14.95
N THR A 418 2.61 -0.11 -14.03
CA THR A 418 3.94 0.02 -13.42
C THR A 418 3.96 -0.34 -11.93
N GLY A 419 2.79 -0.48 -11.31
CA GLY A 419 2.66 -0.59 -9.86
C GLY A 419 3.04 0.69 -9.10
N THR A 420 3.24 1.81 -9.81
CA THR A 420 3.71 3.06 -9.19
C THR A 420 2.60 3.71 -8.37
N ILE A 421 2.93 4.11 -7.16
CA ILE A 421 2.11 4.95 -6.30
C ILE A 421 2.70 6.37 -6.30
N SER A 422 1.85 7.37 -6.52
CA SER A 422 2.22 8.80 -6.45
C SER A 422 1.16 9.60 -5.70
N LEU A 423 1.49 10.82 -5.30
CA LEU A 423 0.46 11.76 -4.86
C LEU A 423 -0.51 12.08 -6.01
N ASN A 424 -1.76 12.32 -5.66
CA ASN A 424 -2.70 12.92 -6.58
C ASN A 424 -2.43 14.41 -6.75
N ILE A 425 -3.11 15.01 -7.73
CA ILE A 425 -2.83 16.40 -8.08
C ILE A 425 -3.30 17.40 -7.02
N ALA A 426 -4.34 17.06 -6.24
CA ALA A 426 -4.83 17.91 -5.16
C ALA A 426 -3.81 17.99 -4.02
N ALA A 427 -3.33 16.84 -3.52
CA ALA A 427 -2.29 16.76 -2.50
C ALA A 427 -0.98 17.43 -2.97
N THR A 428 -0.59 17.23 -4.23
CA THR A 428 0.59 17.90 -4.80
C THR A 428 0.41 19.43 -4.82
N LYS A 429 -0.78 19.94 -5.16
CA LYS A 429 -1.08 21.37 -5.10
C LYS A 429 -1.03 21.91 -3.66
N HIS A 430 -1.56 21.18 -2.69
CA HIS A 430 -1.52 21.56 -1.28
C HIS A 430 -0.09 21.62 -0.75
N LEU A 431 0.78 20.67 -1.13
CA LEU A 431 2.22 20.75 -0.84
C LEU A 431 2.84 22.03 -1.38
N PHE A 432 2.59 22.38 -2.65
CA PHE A 432 3.09 23.62 -3.24
C PHE A 432 2.57 24.85 -2.49
N GLN A 433 1.28 24.87 -2.13
CA GLN A 433 0.70 25.97 -1.34
C GLN A 433 1.35 26.09 0.05
N ALA A 434 1.62 24.97 0.71
CA ALA A 434 2.25 24.95 2.03
C ALA A 434 3.68 25.51 2.01
N ILE A 435 4.38 25.45 0.87
CA ILE A 435 5.71 26.04 0.68
C ILE A 435 5.68 27.42 0.01
N GLY A 436 4.51 28.07 -0.04
CA GLY A 436 4.34 29.40 -0.62
C GLY A 436 4.25 29.44 -2.14
N GLY A 437 4.29 28.29 -2.81
CA GLY A 437 4.18 28.16 -4.26
C GLY A 437 2.75 27.88 -4.73
N LYS A 438 2.59 27.84 -6.06
CA LYS A 438 1.33 27.46 -6.71
C LYS A 438 1.60 26.54 -7.89
N LEU A 439 0.93 25.39 -7.93
CA LEU A 439 1.00 24.46 -9.06
C LEU A 439 -0.25 24.56 -9.94
N ILE A 440 -0.05 24.72 -11.24
CA ILE A 440 -1.08 24.63 -12.28
C ILE A 440 -0.74 23.48 -13.22
N VAL A 441 -1.74 22.67 -13.54
CA VAL A 441 -1.63 21.57 -14.51
C VAL A 441 -2.59 21.81 -15.65
N ARG A 442 -2.09 21.73 -16.88
CA ARG A 442 -2.89 21.90 -18.10
C ARG A 442 -2.59 20.77 -19.07
N GLN A 443 -3.64 20.13 -19.57
CA GLN A 443 -3.53 19.24 -20.71
C GLN A 443 -3.55 20.07 -21.99
N ARG A 444 -2.57 19.85 -22.87
CA ARG A 444 -2.44 20.52 -24.16
C ARG A 444 -2.56 19.48 -25.28
N PRO A 445 -3.42 19.69 -26.29
CA PRO A 445 -3.64 18.71 -27.36
C PRO A 445 -2.37 18.22 -28.07
N HIS A 446 -1.35 19.07 -28.20
CA HIS A 446 -0.10 18.75 -28.91
C HIS A 446 1.11 18.52 -28.01
N TYR A 447 1.02 18.91 -26.73
CA TYR A 447 2.15 18.87 -25.78
C TYR A 447 1.84 18.00 -24.56
N GLY A 448 0.74 17.26 -24.54
CA GLY A 448 0.34 16.47 -23.36
C GLY A 448 0.22 17.32 -22.09
N GLU A 449 0.62 16.74 -20.96
CA GLU A 449 0.58 17.39 -19.65
C GLU A 449 1.66 18.48 -19.54
N VAL A 450 1.25 19.72 -19.25
CA VAL A 450 2.16 20.83 -18.94
C VAL A 450 1.95 21.24 -17.49
N LEU A 451 3.03 21.18 -16.71
CA LEU A 451 3.06 21.59 -15.31
C LEU A 451 3.67 22.99 -15.20
N THR A 452 3.09 23.85 -14.37
CA THR A 452 3.59 25.21 -14.15
C THR A 452 3.56 25.54 -12.66
N ILE A 453 4.74 25.77 -12.09
CA ILE A 453 4.93 26.22 -10.72
C ILE A 453 5.14 27.74 -10.72
N PHE A 454 4.52 28.42 -9.78
CA PHE A 454 4.79 29.81 -9.46
C PHE A 454 5.36 29.91 -8.06
N LEU A 455 6.49 30.61 -7.91
CA LEU A 455 7.11 30.93 -6.62
C LEU A 455 7.11 32.45 -6.44
N PRO A 456 6.72 32.99 -5.27
CA PRO A 456 6.74 34.42 -5.03
C PRO A 456 8.19 34.92 -4.96
N LEU A 457 8.46 36.06 -5.61
CA LEU A 457 9.73 36.75 -5.47
C LEU A 457 9.80 37.44 -4.11
N GLU A 458 11.01 37.60 -3.59
CA GLU A 458 11.22 38.49 -2.44
C GLU A 458 10.90 39.93 -2.87
N VAL A 459 9.89 40.52 -2.23
CA VAL A 459 9.57 41.95 -2.43
C VAL A 459 10.68 42.77 -1.79
N SER A 460 11.67 43.17 -2.58
CA SER A 460 12.66 44.16 -2.18
C SER A 460 11.96 45.49 -1.96
N ASN A 461 11.67 45.84 -0.71
CA ASN A 461 11.07 47.12 -0.36
C ASN A 461 12.12 48.24 -0.47
N LYS A 462 12.61 48.51 -1.69
CA LYS A 462 13.52 49.63 -2.00
C LYS A 462 12.71 50.83 -2.49
N HIS A 463 11.82 51.38 -1.65
CA HIS A 463 11.33 52.76 -1.77
C HIS A 463 10.57 53.18 -0.50
N GLN A 464 11.29 53.74 0.49
CA GLN A 464 10.82 54.85 1.34
C GLN A 464 11.91 55.20 2.37
N PHE A 465 12.94 55.91 1.93
CA PHE A 465 13.66 56.90 2.75
C PHE A 465 14.35 57.86 1.77
N GLY A 466 13.52 58.54 0.98
CA GLY A 466 13.92 59.76 0.27
C GLY A 466 13.75 60.93 1.25
N ALA A 467 14.85 61.61 1.50
CA ALA A 467 15.00 62.71 2.45
C ALA A 467 13.87 63.75 2.41
N LYS A 468 13.33 64.09 3.59
CA LYS A 468 12.95 65.46 3.91
C LYS A 468 13.96 65.96 4.94
N ALA A 469 14.91 66.75 4.47
CA ALA A 469 15.62 67.75 5.25
C ALA A 469 15.20 69.11 4.67
#